data_AF-A0A968P7B1-F1
#
_entry.id   AF-A0A968P7B1-F1
#
_cell.length_a   1.000
_cell.length_b   1.000
_cell.length_c   1.000
_cell.angle_alpha   90.00
_cell.angle_beta   90.00
_cell.angle_gamma   90.00
#
_symmetry.space_group_name_H-M   'P 1'
#
loop_
_entity.id
_entity.type
_entity.pdbx_description
1 polymer ?
#
loop_
_entity_poly.entity_id
_entity_poly.type
_entity_poly.pdbx_seq_one_letter_code
_entity_poly.pdbx_strand_id
1 'polypeptide(L)'
;MAVPKFRGVLLCEDLEHERFFRRLLETRWFGRGKLRVLRIPNRQGAGDAFVLERYAAEVQHARSKRGERYVLVVAIDGDREKVRGRLEQLDRKLEQAGLSRRVQDEPVIVFVPTRNIETWELWLCGDHEVDEEADLKLDFRDAERRGEASAKQAVTAWFRSLSEAERQREEANLPSLAAGRREIRRLDR
;
A
#
# COMPACT_ATOMS: atom_id res chain seq x y z
N MET A 1 9.61 -18.41 16.40
CA MET A 1 8.13 -18.53 16.44
C MET A 1 7.58 -18.23 15.06
N ALA A 2 6.67 -19.05 14.53
CA ALA A 2 6.04 -18.77 13.24
C ALA A 2 5.18 -17.51 13.37
N VAL A 3 5.39 -16.51 12.50
CA VAL A 3 4.55 -15.31 12.46
C VAL A 3 3.12 -15.79 12.19
N PRO A 4 2.17 -15.53 13.10
CA PRO A 4 0.80 -15.94 12.90
C PRO A 4 0.32 -15.33 11.56
N LYS A 5 -0.23 -16.14 10.66
CA LYS A 5 -0.63 -15.66 9.31
C LYS A 5 -2.04 -15.06 9.30
N PHE A 6 -2.21 -13.90 8.68
CA PHE A 6 -3.52 -13.28 8.49
C PHE A 6 -4.24 -13.88 7.27
N ARG A 7 -5.57 -13.69 7.22
CA ARG A 7 -6.36 -13.75 5.98
C ARG A 7 -6.98 -12.38 5.71
N GLY A 8 -7.35 -12.08 4.48
CA GLY A 8 -7.87 -10.74 4.22
C GLY A 8 -8.07 -10.39 2.77
N VAL A 9 -8.22 -9.10 2.55
CA VAL A 9 -8.41 -8.47 1.24
C VAL A 9 -7.34 -7.41 1.03
N LEU A 10 -6.74 -7.39 -0.16
CA LEU A 10 -6.06 -6.22 -0.71
C LEU A 10 -7.03 -5.53 -1.67
N LEU A 11 -7.52 -4.36 -1.29
CA LEU A 11 -8.29 -3.45 -2.13
C LEU A 11 -7.31 -2.46 -2.77
N CYS A 12 -7.10 -2.55 -4.06
CA CYS A 12 -6.11 -1.73 -4.76
C CYS A 12 -6.63 -1.26 -6.11
N GLU A 13 -6.02 -0.21 -6.64
CA GLU A 13 -6.46 0.38 -7.91
C GLU A 13 -6.21 -0.55 -9.10
N ASP A 14 -4.97 -1.02 -9.27
CA ASP A 14 -4.52 -1.61 -10.52
C ASP A 14 -3.58 -2.82 -10.33
N LEU A 15 -2.94 -3.23 -11.42
CA LEU A 15 -2.06 -4.39 -11.44
C LEU A 15 -0.70 -4.14 -10.79
N GLU A 16 -0.15 -2.92 -10.85
CA GLU A 16 1.16 -2.62 -10.27
C GLU A 16 1.06 -2.58 -8.74
N HIS A 17 -0.02 -2.00 -8.21
CA HIS A 17 -0.36 -2.15 -6.79
C HIS A 17 -0.48 -3.62 -6.37
N GLU A 18 -1.20 -4.44 -7.14
CA GLU A 18 -1.30 -5.88 -6.85
C GLU A 18 0.09 -6.54 -6.84
N ARG A 19 0.94 -6.27 -7.84
CA ARG A 19 2.26 -6.90 -8.01
C ARG A 19 3.19 -6.61 -6.84
N PHE A 20 3.22 -5.36 -6.39
CA PHE A 20 4.03 -4.94 -5.26
C PHE A 20 3.43 -5.41 -3.93
N PHE A 21 2.21 -4.97 -3.60
CA PHE A 21 1.64 -5.17 -2.27
C PHE A 21 1.30 -6.63 -1.99
N ARG A 22 0.77 -7.40 -2.95
CA ARG A 22 0.52 -8.84 -2.70
C ARG A 22 1.83 -9.54 -2.32
N ARG A 23 2.90 -9.28 -3.07
CA ARG A 23 4.22 -9.90 -2.81
C ARG A 23 4.79 -9.45 -1.46
N LEU A 24 4.72 -8.16 -1.15
CA LEU A 24 5.13 -7.63 0.16
C LEU A 24 4.40 -8.32 1.32
N LEU A 25 3.08 -8.39 1.22
CA LEU A 25 2.21 -8.91 2.27
C LEU A 25 2.36 -10.43 2.45
N GLU A 26 2.44 -11.20 1.36
CA GLU A 26 2.61 -12.66 1.40
C GLU A 26 4.02 -13.08 1.87
N THR A 27 5.03 -12.22 1.67
CA THR A 27 6.41 -12.52 2.14
C THR A 27 6.46 -12.68 3.66
N ARG A 28 5.70 -11.89 4.42
CA ARG A 28 5.78 -11.89 5.90
C ARG A 28 4.46 -12.22 6.60
N TRP A 29 3.37 -11.54 6.28
CA TRP A 29 2.17 -11.54 7.13
C TRP A 29 1.05 -12.47 6.65
N PHE A 30 0.95 -12.74 5.35
CA PHE A 30 -0.10 -13.59 4.79
C PHE A 30 0.44 -14.96 4.37
N GLY A 31 -0.41 -15.98 4.45
CA GLY A 31 -0.12 -17.29 3.86
C GLY A 31 -0.54 -17.31 2.39
N ARG A 32 0.06 -18.21 1.60
CA ARG A 32 -0.31 -18.38 0.18
C ARG A 32 -1.83 -18.59 0.05
N GLY A 33 -2.48 -17.78 -0.79
CA GLY A 33 -3.92 -17.86 -1.04
C GLY A 33 -4.81 -17.35 0.10
N LYS A 34 -4.25 -16.70 1.13
CA LYS A 34 -5.01 -16.08 2.23
C LYS A 34 -5.35 -14.61 1.98
N LEU A 35 -4.75 -13.99 0.97
CA LEU A 35 -5.00 -12.62 0.57
C LEU A 35 -5.80 -12.58 -0.74
N ARG A 36 -7.10 -12.29 -0.65
CA ARG A 36 -7.94 -12.03 -1.83
C ARG A 36 -7.61 -10.63 -2.36
N VAL A 37 -7.61 -10.44 -3.68
CA VAL A 37 -7.38 -9.12 -4.27
C VAL A 37 -8.64 -8.61 -4.93
N LEU A 38 -8.98 -7.36 -4.62
CA LEU A 38 -10.00 -6.56 -5.26
C LEU A 38 -9.30 -5.41 -5.98
N ARG A 39 -9.43 -5.39 -7.31
CA ARG A 39 -8.96 -4.29 -8.15
C ARG A 39 -9.93 -4.02 -9.27
N ILE A 40 -9.80 -2.86 -9.91
CA ILE A 40 -10.70 -2.49 -11.00
C ILE A 40 -10.68 -3.54 -12.11
N PRO A 41 -11.84 -4.07 -12.54
CA PRO A 41 -11.90 -5.02 -13.64
C PRO A 41 -11.54 -4.32 -14.96
N ASN A 42 -10.78 -5.00 -15.82
CA ASN A 42 -10.45 -4.56 -17.19
C ASN A 42 -9.81 -3.16 -17.34
N ARG A 43 -9.30 -2.54 -16.27
CA ARG A 43 -8.74 -1.17 -16.28
C ARG A 43 -9.72 -0.11 -16.82
N GLN A 44 -11.03 -0.37 -16.72
CA GLN A 44 -12.06 0.55 -17.18
C GLN A 44 -12.52 1.43 -16.01
N GLY A 45 -12.13 2.71 -16.03
CA GLY A 45 -12.50 3.70 -15.03
C GLY A 45 -11.32 4.24 -14.23
N ALA A 46 -11.62 5.10 -13.25
CA ALA A 46 -10.62 5.65 -12.34
C ALA A 46 -10.38 4.68 -11.18
N GLY A 47 -9.13 4.27 -10.98
CA GLY A 47 -8.73 3.29 -9.98
C GLY A 47 -9.05 3.75 -8.55
N ASP A 48 -8.80 5.02 -8.27
CA ASP A 48 -9.09 5.65 -6.99
C ASP A 48 -10.61 5.67 -6.68
N ALA A 49 -11.45 5.98 -7.67
CA ALA A 49 -12.90 5.92 -7.54
C ALA A 49 -13.37 4.50 -7.17
N PHE A 50 -12.82 3.46 -7.81
CA PHE A 50 -13.13 2.07 -7.46
C PHE A 50 -12.78 1.74 -6.01
N VAL A 51 -11.60 2.16 -5.53
CA VAL A 51 -11.18 1.94 -4.14
C VAL A 51 -12.11 2.68 -3.18
N LEU A 52 -12.40 3.96 -3.46
CA LEU A 52 -13.24 4.81 -2.62
C LEU A 52 -14.69 4.30 -2.52
N GLU A 53 -15.26 3.78 -3.62
CA GLU A 53 -16.61 3.20 -3.64
C GLU A 53 -16.70 1.90 -2.85
N ARG A 54 -15.65 1.08 -2.86
CA ARG A 54 -15.61 -0.21 -2.16
C ARG A 54 -15.19 -0.09 -0.70
N TYR A 55 -14.46 0.96 -0.34
CA TYR A 55 -13.81 1.09 0.96
C TYR A 55 -14.76 0.88 2.14
N ALA A 56 -15.90 1.57 2.17
CA ALA A 56 -16.82 1.51 3.30
C ALA A 56 -17.37 0.09 3.52
N ALA A 57 -17.74 -0.61 2.44
CA ALA A 57 -18.25 -1.98 2.52
C ALA A 57 -17.18 -2.96 3.01
N GLU A 58 -15.94 -2.84 2.54
CA GLU A 58 -14.85 -3.71 2.97
C GLU A 58 -14.41 -3.42 4.41
N VAL A 59 -14.44 -2.15 4.86
CA VAL A 59 -14.22 -1.80 6.28
C VAL A 59 -15.32 -2.39 7.16
N GLN A 60 -16.58 -2.26 6.77
CA GLN A 60 -17.70 -2.88 7.49
C GLN A 60 -17.53 -4.41 7.57
N HIS A 61 -17.11 -5.05 6.48
CA HIS A 61 -16.84 -6.48 6.48
C HIS A 61 -15.68 -6.84 7.41
N ALA A 62 -14.55 -6.13 7.35
CA ALA A 62 -13.42 -6.35 8.26
C ALA A 62 -13.82 -6.18 9.73
N ARG A 63 -14.63 -5.16 10.05
CA ARG A 63 -15.18 -4.94 11.40
C ARG A 63 -16.11 -6.06 11.85
N SER A 64 -16.87 -6.66 10.94
CA SER A 64 -17.71 -7.83 11.25
C SER A 64 -16.90 -9.09 11.62
N LYS A 65 -15.61 -9.10 11.29
CA LYS A 65 -14.65 -10.17 11.58
C LYS A 65 -13.76 -9.86 12.79
N ARG A 66 -14.17 -8.91 13.64
CA ARG A 66 -13.47 -8.58 14.88
C ARG A 66 -13.32 -9.83 15.75
N GLY A 67 -12.09 -10.11 16.20
CA GLY A 67 -11.74 -11.34 16.93
C GLY A 67 -11.13 -12.43 16.05
N GLU A 68 -11.26 -12.30 14.72
CA GLU A 68 -10.50 -13.11 13.77
C GLU A 68 -9.22 -12.39 13.33
N ARG A 69 -8.29 -13.14 12.74
CA ARG A 69 -7.07 -12.59 12.13
C ARG A 69 -7.33 -12.17 10.69
N TYR A 70 -8.36 -11.33 10.53
CA TYR A 70 -8.81 -10.76 9.25
C TYR A 70 -8.31 -9.34 9.10
N VAL A 71 -7.73 -9.00 7.95
CA VAL A 71 -7.17 -7.66 7.67
C VAL A 71 -7.71 -7.14 6.34
N LEU A 72 -8.09 -5.86 6.31
CA LEU A 72 -8.25 -5.11 5.08
C LEU A 72 -6.97 -4.32 4.82
N VAL A 73 -6.36 -4.54 3.67
CA VAL A 73 -5.27 -3.70 3.15
C VAL A 73 -5.82 -2.90 1.98
N VAL A 74 -5.55 -1.61 1.99
CA VAL A 74 -5.95 -0.66 0.94
C VAL A 74 -4.70 -0.06 0.32
N ALA A 75 -4.64 0.00 -1.00
CA ALA A 75 -3.64 0.75 -1.75
C ALA A 75 -4.35 1.69 -2.72
N ILE A 76 -4.12 3.00 -2.56
CA ILE A 76 -4.77 4.06 -3.33
C ILE A 76 -3.73 5.13 -3.66
N ASP A 77 -3.69 5.62 -4.89
CA ASP A 77 -2.70 6.62 -5.30
C ASP A 77 -2.95 7.95 -4.59
N GLY A 78 -1.88 8.55 -4.10
CA GLY A 78 -1.91 9.84 -3.41
C GLY A 78 -2.18 11.01 -4.35
N ASP A 79 -1.66 10.96 -5.58
CA ASP A 79 -1.67 12.06 -6.54
C ASP A 79 -1.48 13.43 -5.84
N ARG A 80 -2.36 14.40 -6.13
CA ARG A 80 -2.36 15.75 -5.54
C ARG A 80 -2.83 15.76 -4.09
N GLU A 81 -3.58 14.75 -3.66
CA GLU A 81 -4.16 14.66 -2.32
C GLU A 81 -3.12 14.24 -1.28
N LYS A 82 -2.06 13.55 -1.73
CA LYS A 82 -1.01 12.94 -0.92
C LYS A 82 -1.62 12.02 0.15
N VAL A 83 -0.80 11.54 1.09
CA VAL A 83 -1.25 10.64 2.16
C VAL A 83 -2.43 11.22 2.95
N ARG A 84 -2.32 12.47 3.40
CA ARG A 84 -3.33 13.10 4.26
C ARG A 84 -4.68 13.25 3.55
N GLY A 85 -4.70 13.78 2.33
CA GLY A 85 -5.95 14.00 1.59
C GLY A 85 -6.67 12.68 1.29
N ARG A 86 -5.94 11.60 0.94
CA ARG A 86 -6.56 10.29 0.74
C ARG A 86 -7.11 9.69 2.03
N LEU A 87 -6.43 9.85 3.16
CA LEU A 87 -7.00 9.42 4.45
C LEU A 87 -8.29 10.19 4.79
N GLU A 88 -8.33 11.50 4.56
CA GLU A 88 -9.54 12.31 4.75
C GLU A 88 -10.68 11.89 3.79
N GLN A 89 -10.37 11.55 2.54
CA GLN A 89 -11.35 11.02 1.58
C GLN A 89 -11.94 9.68 2.03
N LEU A 90 -11.08 8.77 2.49
CA LEU A 90 -11.49 7.48 3.02
C LEU A 90 -12.38 7.63 4.26
N ASP A 91 -12.02 8.53 5.18
CA ASP A 91 -12.85 8.86 6.34
C ASP A 91 -14.22 9.43 5.93
N ARG A 92 -14.28 10.33 4.94
CA ARG A 92 -15.55 10.84 4.38
C ARG A 92 -16.40 9.71 3.80
N LYS A 93 -15.80 8.69 3.17
CA LYS A 93 -16.54 7.53 2.66
C LYS A 93 -17.15 6.69 3.78
N LEU A 94 -16.49 6.57 4.93
CA LEU A 94 -17.07 5.93 6.11
C LEU A 94 -18.23 6.73 6.68
N GLU A 95 -18.07 8.05 6.82
CA GLU A 95 -19.13 8.94 7.31
C GLU A 95 -20.37 8.92 6.43
N GLN A 96 -20.20 8.99 5.11
CA GLN A 96 -21.30 8.88 4.13
C GLN A 96 -22.06 7.56 4.24
N ALA A 97 -21.40 6.49 4.67
CA ALA A 97 -22.01 5.18 4.91
C ALA A 97 -22.56 5.01 6.34
N GLY A 98 -22.55 6.06 7.17
CA GLY A 98 -22.99 6.00 8.57
C GLY A 98 -22.05 5.19 9.48
N LEU A 99 -20.80 5.00 9.08
CA LEU A 99 -19.78 4.28 9.83
C LEU A 99 -18.85 5.26 10.55
N SER A 100 -18.34 4.85 11.72
CA SER A 100 -17.27 5.59 12.40
C SER A 100 -15.99 5.58 11.56
N ARG A 101 -15.22 6.68 11.66
CA ARG A 101 -13.87 6.80 11.05
C ARG A 101 -12.95 5.67 11.47
N ARG A 102 -11.87 5.50 10.70
CA ARG A 102 -10.89 4.46 10.99
C ARG A 102 -10.16 4.76 12.31
N VAL A 103 -10.08 3.78 13.22
CA VAL A 103 -9.35 3.90 14.49
C VAL A 103 -7.99 3.21 14.45
N GLN A 104 -7.13 3.50 15.43
CA GLN A 104 -5.75 2.98 15.45
C GLN A 104 -5.66 1.47 15.66
N ASP A 105 -6.62 0.87 16.37
CA ASP A 105 -6.57 -0.54 16.78
C ASP A 105 -7.43 -1.49 15.93
N GLU A 106 -7.95 -1.02 14.79
CA GLU A 106 -8.62 -1.91 13.84
C GLU A 106 -7.66 -2.39 12.73
N PRO A 107 -7.86 -3.61 12.19
CA PRO A 107 -6.98 -4.23 11.21
C PRO A 107 -7.23 -3.71 9.78
N VAL A 108 -7.22 -2.39 9.63
CA VAL A 108 -7.35 -1.68 8.34
C VAL A 108 -6.08 -0.89 8.08
N ILE A 109 -5.35 -1.30 7.05
CA ILE A 109 -4.04 -0.75 6.65
C ILE A 109 -4.23 0.00 5.35
N VAL A 110 -3.75 1.23 5.28
CA VAL A 110 -3.85 2.05 4.07
C VAL A 110 -2.44 2.46 3.63
N PHE A 111 -2.07 2.03 2.43
CA PHE A 111 -0.92 2.55 1.69
C PHE A 111 -1.40 3.61 0.71
N VAL A 112 -0.65 4.70 0.63
CA VAL A 112 -0.93 5.79 -0.29
C VAL A 112 0.31 6.12 -1.11
N PRO A 113 0.76 5.26 -2.04
CA PRO A 113 1.86 5.60 -2.93
C PRO A 113 1.56 6.95 -3.59
N THR A 114 2.42 7.94 -3.38
CA THR A 114 2.21 9.27 -3.96
C THR A 114 2.95 9.35 -5.29
N ARG A 115 2.29 9.96 -6.27
CA ARG A 115 2.62 9.98 -7.69
C ARG A 115 2.45 8.65 -8.41
N ASN A 116 3.14 7.59 -7.96
CA ASN A 116 2.93 6.23 -8.44
C ASN A 116 3.67 5.21 -7.53
N ILE A 117 3.37 3.92 -7.67
CA ILE A 117 4.07 2.85 -6.94
C ILE A 117 5.49 2.62 -7.48
N GLU A 118 5.73 2.89 -8.76
CA GLU A 118 7.03 2.75 -9.41
C GLU A 118 8.12 3.63 -8.75
N THR A 119 7.77 4.80 -8.22
CA THR A 119 8.67 5.67 -7.44
C THR A 119 9.16 4.95 -6.18
N TRP A 120 8.28 4.23 -5.47
CA TRP A 120 8.70 3.42 -4.33
C TRP A 120 9.62 2.29 -4.78
N GLU A 121 9.31 1.65 -5.90
CA GLU A 121 10.09 0.53 -6.42
C GLU A 121 11.49 0.96 -6.85
N LEU A 122 11.64 2.10 -7.53
CA LEU A 122 12.93 2.71 -7.87
C LEU A 122 13.76 3.01 -6.62
N TRP A 123 13.16 3.71 -5.66
CA TRP A 123 13.83 4.04 -4.39
C TRP A 123 14.33 2.78 -3.66
N LEU A 124 13.47 1.77 -3.55
CA LEU A 124 13.82 0.51 -2.90
C LEU A 124 14.87 -0.29 -3.67
N CYS A 125 14.97 -0.10 -4.99
CA CYS A 125 16.01 -0.71 -5.82
C CYS A 125 17.33 0.09 -5.83
N GLY A 126 17.41 1.21 -5.11
CA GLY A 126 18.64 1.96 -4.86
C GLY A 126 18.76 3.28 -5.61
N ASP A 127 17.75 3.69 -6.38
CA ASP A 127 17.70 5.02 -6.97
C ASP A 127 17.20 6.03 -5.94
N HIS A 128 18.12 6.65 -5.21
CA HIS A 128 17.80 7.56 -4.12
C HIS A 128 17.70 9.03 -4.55
N GLU A 129 17.72 9.31 -5.85
CA GLU A 129 17.54 10.66 -6.40
C GLU A 129 16.07 10.92 -6.80
N VAL A 130 15.20 9.92 -6.68
CA VAL A 130 13.77 10.02 -6.98
C VAL A 130 12.97 10.71 -5.86
N ASP A 131 11.89 11.37 -6.24
CA ASP A 131 10.92 12.01 -5.34
C ASP A 131 9.47 11.67 -5.70
N GLU A 132 8.53 12.09 -4.86
CA GLU A 132 7.08 11.90 -5.05
C GLU A 132 6.42 13.01 -5.90
N GLU A 133 7.19 13.75 -6.70
CA GLU A 133 6.68 14.82 -7.57
C GLU A 133 6.83 14.46 -9.06
N ALA A 134 7.92 13.80 -9.45
CA ALA A 134 8.21 13.45 -10.85
C ALA A 134 7.47 12.18 -11.37
N ASP A 135 7.08 12.17 -12.65
CA ASP A 135 6.50 10.98 -13.28
C ASP A 135 7.58 9.99 -13.76
N LEU A 136 7.87 8.99 -12.93
CA LEU A 136 8.97 8.05 -13.16
C LEU A 136 8.55 6.75 -13.83
N LYS A 137 7.37 6.69 -14.46
CA LYS A 137 6.89 5.46 -15.12
C LYS A 137 7.79 5.02 -16.28
N LEU A 138 8.34 5.96 -17.03
CA LEU A 138 9.26 5.64 -18.12
C LEU A 138 10.62 5.19 -17.58
N ASP A 139 11.15 5.90 -16.59
CA ASP A 139 12.42 5.57 -15.93
C ASP A 139 12.37 4.18 -15.30
N PHE A 140 11.28 3.86 -14.61
CA PHE A 140 11.06 2.52 -14.05
C PHE A 140 11.01 1.44 -15.14
N ARG A 141 10.30 1.67 -16.25
CA ARG A 141 10.26 0.70 -17.36
C ARG A 141 11.62 0.48 -18.00
N ASP A 142 12.45 1.51 -18.08
CA ASP A 142 13.80 1.41 -18.61
C ASP A 142 14.72 0.67 -17.62
N ALA A 143 14.63 0.97 -16.32
CA ALA A 143 15.33 0.24 -15.26
C ALA A 143 14.91 -1.24 -15.20
N GLU A 144 13.61 -1.54 -15.37
CA GLU A 144 13.09 -2.91 -15.43
C GLU A 144 13.65 -3.66 -16.65
N ARG A 145 13.68 -3.02 -17.82
CA ARG A 145 14.30 -3.60 -19.03
C ARG A 145 15.80 -3.88 -18.87
N ARG A 146 16.51 -3.05 -18.09
CA ARG A 146 17.92 -3.28 -17.74
C ARG A 146 18.13 -4.27 -16.59
N GLY A 147 17.06 -4.73 -15.93
CA GLY A 147 17.12 -5.63 -14.76
C GLY A 147 17.56 -4.95 -13.46
N GLU A 148 17.55 -3.62 -13.43
CA GLU A 148 17.97 -2.80 -12.30
C GLU A 148 16.87 -2.65 -11.24
N ALA A 149 15.61 -2.66 -11.67
CA ALA A 149 14.46 -2.52 -10.79
C ALA A 149 13.36 -3.54 -11.11
N SER A 150 12.67 -4.02 -10.08
CA SER A 150 11.44 -4.80 -10.20
C SER A 150 10.71 -4.83 -8.87
N ALA A 151 9.39 -5.11 -8.89
CA ALA A 151 8.61 -5.36 -7.69
C ALA A 151 9.23 -6.41 -6.75
N LYS A 152 9.88 -7.42 -7.32
CA LYS A 152 10.55 -8.47 -6.54
C LYS A 152 11.78 -7.94 -5.81
N GLN A 153 12.63 -7.17 -6.50
CA GLN A 153 13.82 -6.55 -5.91
C GLN A 153 13.39 -5.53 -4.84
N ALA A 154 12.43 -4.67 -5.14
CA ALA A 154 11.90 -3.67 -4.23
C ALA A 154 11.32 -4.30 -2.94
N VAL A 155 10.52 -5.37 -3.06
CA VAL A 155 10.00 -6.09 -1.88
C VAL A 155 11.13 -6.75 -1.07
N THR A 156 12.18 -7.25 -1.72
CA THR A 156 13.33 -7.81 -1.00
C THR A 156 14.03 -6.71 -0.20
N ALA A 157 14.26 -5.56 -0.83
CA ALA A 157 14.87 -4.40 -0.20
C ALA A 157 13.99 -3.75 0.89
N TRP A 158 12.66 -3.88 0.82
CA TRP A 158 11.75 -3.41 1.86
C TRP A 158 12.13 -3.93 3.25
N PHE A 159 12.52 -5.20 3.33
CA PHE A 159 12.86 -5.87 4.61
C PHE A 159 14.29 -5.59 5.10
N ARG A 160 15.09 -4.85 4.34
CA ARG A 160 16.41 -4.40 4.77
C ARG A 160 16.28 -3.45 5.97
N SER A 161 17.16 -3.59 6.95
CA SER A 161 17.29 -2.61 8.03
C SER A 161 17.89 -1.32 7.48
N LEU A 162 17.21 -0.20 7.72
CA LEU A 162 17.72 1.13 7.39
C LEU A 162 18.49 1.72 8.58
N SER A 163 19.57 2.44 8.30
CA SER A 163 20.19 3.36 9.25
C SER A 163 19.27 4.57 9.54
N GLU A 164 19.62 5.36 10.55
CA GLU A 164 18.85 6.58 10.86
C GLU A 164 18.93 7.61 9.72
N ALA A 165 20.12 7.81 9.14
CA ALA A 165 20.30 8.70 8.00
C ALA A 165 19.49 8.26 6.78
N GLU A 166 19.43 6.95 6.49
CA GLU A 166 18.60 6.42 5.40
C GLU A 166 17.11 6.61 5.66
N ARG A 167 16.64 6.46 6.91
CA ARG A 167 15.24 6.74 7.27
C ARG A 167 14.89 8.21 7.08
N GLN A 168 15.75 9.11 7.53
CA GLN A 168 15.54 10.55 7.38
C GLN A 168 15.53 10.95 5.91
N ARG A 169 16.42 10.36 5.09
CA ARG A 169 16.43 10.58 3.64
C ARG A 169 15.16 10.05 2.98
N GLU A 170 14.69 8.86 3.35
CA GLU A 170 13.43 8.28 2.85
C GLU A 170 12.24 9.15 3.23
N GLU A 171 12.15 9.62 4.47
CA GLU A 171 11.04 10.49 4.90
C GLU A 171 11.04 11.86 4.21
N ALA A 172 12.21 12.38 3.88
CA ALA A 172 12.34 13.66 3.16
C ALA A 172 11.94 13.55 1.67
N ASN A 173 12.32 12.46 0.99
CA ASN A 173 12.09 12.32 -0.46
C ASN A 173 10.80 11.56 -0.79
N LEU A 174 10.50 10.52 -0.01
CA LEU A 174 9.33 9.66 -0.16
C LEU A 174 8.52 9.57 1.14
N PRO A 175 7.88 10.67 1.58
CA PRO A 175 7.10 10.69 2.81
C PRO A 175 5.97 9.65 2.81
N SER A 176 5.42 9.29 1.64
CA SER A 176 4.40 8.25 1.54
C SER A 176 4.93 6.83 1.74
N LEU A 177 6.15 6.54 1.28
CA LEU A 177 6.83 5.26 1.57
C LEU A 177 7.12 5.13 3.06
N ALA A 178 7.65 6.19 3.68
CA ALA A 178 7.89 6.23 5.12
C ALA A 178 6.57 6.04 5.92
N ALA A 179 5.47 6.65 5.47
CA ALA A 179 4.14 6.42 6.03
C ALA A 179 3.68 4.96 5.87
N GLY A 180 3.89 4.35 4.70
CA GLY A 180 3.61 2.94 4.47
C GLY A 180 4.38 2.00 5.40
N ARG A 181 5.66 2.28 5.65
CA ARG A 181 6.47 1.53 6.63
C ARG A 181 5.93 1.63 8.05
N ARG A 182 5.39 2.79 8.45
CA ARG A 182 4.74 2.94 9.76
C ARG A 182 3.42 2.17 9.81
N GLU A 183 2.63 2.23 8.74
CA GLU A 183 1.32 1.59 8.67
C GLU A 183 1.43 0.06 8.75
N ILE A 184 2.38 -0.55 8.04
CA ILE A 184 2.49 -2.01 8.00
C ILE A 184 2.87 -2.64 9.35
N ARG A 185 3.51 -1.87 10.26
CA ARG A 185 3.85 -2.31 11.63
C ARG A 185 2.61 -2.64 12.46
N ARG A 186 1.41 -2.21 12.04
CA ARG A 186 0.14 -2.60 12.66
C ARG A 186 -0.09 -4.11 12.57
N LEU A 187 0.56 -4.82 11.63
CA LEU A 187 0.51 -6.28 11.50
C LEU A 187 1.51 -7.05 12.37
N ASP A 188 2.50 -6.35 12.96
CA ASP A 188 3.47 -6.98 13.85
C ASP A 188 2.97 -7.04 15.32
N ARG A 189 1.76 -6.53 15.58
CA ARG A 189 1.09 -6.56 16.89
C ARG A 189 0.39 -7.88 17.17
#